data_AF-A0A382MG98-F1
#
_entry.id   AF-A0A382MG98-F1
#
_cell.length_a   1.000
_cell.length_b   1.000
_cell.length_c   1.000
_cell.angle_alpha   90.00
_cell.angle_beta   90.00
_cell.angle_gamma   90.00
#
_symmetry.space_group_name_H-M   'P 1'
#
loop_
_entity.id
_entity.type
_entity.pdbx_description
1 polymer ?
#
loop_
_entity_poly.entity_id
_entity_poly.type
_entity_poly.pdbx_seq_one_letter_code
_entity_poly.pdbx_strand_id
1 'polypeptide(L)'
;MALTQNTRSPQVMPQRRQLTVYGLTWSMPLVIWQLVFFVFPLIFLLLISFWLVKNYRMVPGFDTVNWIKMFSKGYFWDTYWRTLGYAAVATVVTSVLAFPCAFALAFKVSPKVRRWALFFLIVPFFTSYL
;
A
#
# COMPACT_ATOMS: atom_id res chain seq x y z
N MET A 1 53.81 24.13 -26.50
CA MET A 1 53.37 24.52 -25.15
C MET A 1 51.99 23.91 -24.93
N ALA A 2 51.96 22.68 -24.43
CA ALA A 2 50.75 21.86 -24.32
C ALA A 2 50.05 22.14 -22.98
N LEU A 3 48.81 22.63 -23.03
CA LEU A 3 47.94 22.72 -21.87
C LEU A 3 47.01 21.51 -21.87
N THR A 4 47.46 20.43 -21.22
CA THR A 4 46.62 19.30 -20.83
C THR A 4 45.65 19.78 -19.74
N GLN A 5 44.47 20.24 -20.15
CA GLN A 5 43.37 20.50 -19.23
C GLN A 5 42.86 19.16 -18.68
N ASN A 6 43.27 18.92 -17.43
CA ASN A 6 42.93 17.81 -16.57
C ASN A 6 41.40 17.75 -16.35
N THR A 7 40.72 16.87 -17.07
CA THR A 7 39.31 16.50 -16.85
C THR A 7 39.19 15.62 -15.60
N ARG A 8 39.18 16.23 -14.42
CA ARG A 8 38.77 15.53 -13.19
C ARG A 8 37.27 15.30 -13.24
N SER A 9 36.87 14.09 -13.61
CA SER A 9 35.49 13.62 -13.40
C SER A 9 35.13 13.76 -11.92
N PRO A 10 33.93 14.28 -11.57
CA PRO A 10 33.50 14.32 -10.18
C PRO A 10 33.35 12.88 -9.68
N GLN A 11 34.27 12.46 -8.81
CA GLN A 11 34.19 11.18 -8.14
C GLN A 11 32.99 11.22 -7.20
N VAL A 12 31.89 10.60 -7.61
CA VAL A 12 30.72 10.37 -6.74
C VAL A 12 31.14 9.31 -5.72
N MET A 13 31.64 9.76 -4.56
CA MET A 13 31.91 8.84 -3.46
C MET A 13 30.60 8.17 -3.04
N PRO A 14 30.58 6.84 -2.82
CA PRO A 14 29.39 6.17 -2.32
C PRO A 14 29.07 6.72 -0.93
N GLN A 15 27.98 7.47 -0.83
CA GLN A 15 27.47 7.97 0.45
C GLN A 15 27.01 6.77 1.27
N ARG A 16 27.91 6.24 2.10
CA ARG A 16 27.61 5.15 3.03
C ARG A 16 26.51 5.67 3.94
N ARG A 17 25.31 5.09 3.84
CA ARG A 17 24.14 5.44 4.66
C ARG A 17 24.47 5.11 6.11
N GLN A 18 25.09 6.05 6.81
CA GLN A 18 25.37 5.92 8.23
C GLN A 18 24.01 5.95 8.92
N LEU A 19 23.59 4.82 9.47
CA LEU A 19 22.41 4.73 10.32
C LEU A 19 22.73 5.51 11.58
N THR A 20 22.47 6.82 11.55
CA THR A 20 22.66 7.71 12.68
C THR A 20 21.74 7.25 13.80
N VAL A 21 22.32 6.84 14.93
CA VAL A 21 21.61 6.36 16.12
C VAL A 21 20.52 7.36 16.56
N TYR A 22 20.77 8.66 16.38
CA TYR A 22 19.78 9.72 16.60
C TYR A 22 18.55 9.62 15.69
N GLY A 23 18.70 9.33 14.39
CA GLY A 23 17.57 9.14 13.48
C GLY A 23 16.75 7.89 13.83
N LEU A 24 17.42 6.85 14.33
CA LEU A 24 16.75 5.63 14.80
C LEU A 24 15.91 5.90 16.06
N THR A 25 16.46 6.63 17.04
CA THR A 25 15.73 6.96 18.28
C THR A 25 14.47 7.80 18.05
N TRP A 26 14.47 8.73 17.08
CA TRP A 26 13.27 9.52 16.75
C TRP A 26 12.23 8.73 15.92
N SER A 27 12.67 7.72 15.16
CA SER A 27 11.77 6.83 14.42
C SER A 27 11.22 5.68 15.26
N MET A 28 11.86 5.33 16.38
CA MET A 28 11.48 4.19 17.21
C MET A 28 10.04 4.24 17.73
N PRO A 29 9.50 5.38 18.22
CA PRO A 29 8.11 5.43 18.70
C PRO A 29 7.10 5.05 17.62
N LEU A 30 7.31 5.49 16.37
CA LEU A 30 6.43 5.16 15.25
C LEU A 30 6.50 3.66 14.91
N VAL A 31 7.70 3.08 14.90
CA VAL A 31 7.89 1.65 14.61
C VAL A 31 7.30 0.78 15.72
N ILE A 32 7.53 1.13 16.98
CA ILE A 32 6.93 0.43 18.13
C ILE A 32 5.41 0.49 18.03
N TRP A 33 4.85 1.66 17.72
CA TRP A 33 3.42 1.83 17.52
C TRP A 33 2.88 0.91 16.40
N GLN A 34 3.52 0.88 15.24
CA GLN A 34 3.14 0.01 14.13
C GLN A 34 3.22 -1.47 14.51
N LEU A 35 4.25 -1.88 15.24
CA LEU A 35 4.37 -3.26 15.70
C LEU A 35 3.24 -3.64 16.66
N VAL A 36 2.92 -2.78 17.63
CA VAL A 36 1.92 -3.05 18.66
C VAL A 36 0.49 -3.01 18.12
N PHE A 37 0.16 -2.07 17.22
CA PHE A 37 -1.22 -1.86 16.78
C PHE A 37 -1.54 -2.44 15.40
N PHE A 38 -0.54 -2.79 14.60
CA PHE A 38 -0.75 -3.39 13.29
C PHE A 38 -0.23 -4.82 13.24
N VAL A 39 1.04 -5.04 13.60
CA VAL A 39 1.65 -6.37 13.47
C VAL A 39 1.12 -7.34 14.52
N PHE A 40 0.96 -6.92 15.77
CA PHE A 40 0.43 -7.78 16.82
C PHE A 40 -0.99 -8.29 16.51
N PRO A 41 -1.99 -7.45 16.13
CA PRO A 41 -3.30 -7.94 15.71
C PRO A 41 -3.23 -8.86 14.49
N LEU A 42 -2.31 -8.63 13.55
CA LEU A 42 -2.14 -9.48 12.37
C LEU A 42 -1.63 -10.89 12.75
N ILE A 43 -0.65 -10.97 13.67
CA ILE A 43 -0.17 -12.24 14.21
C ILE A 43 -1.29 -12.94 14.97
N PHE A 44 -2.03 -12.20 15.80
CA PHE A 44 -3.16 -12.75 16.55
C PHE A 44 -4.26 -13.30 15.64
N LEU A 45 -4.58 -12.60 14.54
CA LEU A 45 -5.51 -13.07 13.51
C LEU A 45 -5.01 -14.38 12.88
N LEU A 46 -3.72 -14.45 12.56
CA LEU A 46 -3.11 -15.65 12.01
C LEU A 46 -3.20 -16.83 12.99
N LEU A 47 -2.92 -16.61 14.28
CA LEU A 47 -3.05 -17.66 15.31
C LEU A 47 -4.49 -18.17 15.44
N ILE A 48 -5.48 -17.27 15.49
CA ILE A 48 -6.90 -17.64 15.55
C ILE A 48 -7.35 -18.41 14.30
N SER A 49 -6.75 -18.15 13.13
CA SER A 49 -7.11 -18.88 11.90
C SER A 49 -6.93 -20.40 12.02
N PHE A 50 -6.01 -20.85 12.89
CA PHE A 50 -5.75 -22.26 13.17
C PHE A 50 -6.62 -22.85 14.30
N TRP A 51 -7.34 -22.01 15.05
CA TRP A 51 -8.20 -22.48 16.14
C TRP A 51 -9.47 -23.16 15.59
N LEU A 52 -9.91 -24.21 16.26
CA LEU A 52 -11.07 -25.00 15.82
C LEU A 52 -12.36 -24.50 16.47
N VAL A 53 -13.43 -24.40 15.69
CA VAL A 53 -14.77 -24.19 16.24
C VAL A 53 -15.41 -25.55 16.50
N LYS A 54 -15.47 -25.96 17.76
CA LYS A 54 -16.14 -27.19 18.21
C LYS A 54 -17.34 -26.81 19.06
N ASN A 55 -18.53 -27.28 18.72
CA ASN A 55 -19.78 -26.99 19.47
C ASN A 55 -19.99 -25.48 19.72
N TYR A 56 -19.78 -24.65 18.69
CA TYR A 56 -19.87 -23.18 18.78
C TYR A 56 -18.89 -22.51 19.75
N ARG A 57 -17.86 -23.21 20.20
CA ARG A 57 -16.77 -22.66 21.01
C ARG A 57 -15.46 -22.69 20.23
N MET A 58 -14.72 -21.59 20.27
CA MET A 58 -13.34 -21.57 19.77
C MET A 58 -12.45 -22.30 20.76
N VAL A 59 -11.82 -23.38 20.30
CA VAL A 59 -10.87 -24.15 21.09
C VAL A 59 -9.48 -23.86 20.54
N PRO A 60 -8.54 -23.38 21.40
CA PRO A 60 -7.16 -23.17 20.97
C PRO A 60 -6.56 -24.49 20.53
N GLY A 61 -6.02 -24.51 19.32
CA GLY A 61 -5.40 -25.66 18.69
C GLY A 61 -4.64 -25.21 17.45
N PHE A 62 -3.67 -26.01 17.01
CA PHE A 62 -2.96 -25.79 15.75
C PHE A 62 -3.44 -26.83 14.74
N ASP A 63 -4.47 -26.47 13.97
CA ASP A 63 -5.09 -27.37 12.98
C ASP A 63 -5.29 -26.65 11.64
N THR A 64 -5.02 -27.35 10.53
CA THR A 64 -5.13 -26.83 9.15
C THR A 64 -6.49 -27.16 8.51
N VAL A 65 -7.37 -27.88 9.19
CA VAL A 65 -8.71 -28.26 8.70
C VAL A 65 -9.52 -27.05 8.22
N ASN A 66 -9.44 -25.90 8.90
CA ASN A 66 -10.13 -24.68 8.47
C ASN A 66 -9.67 -24.20 7.08
N TRP A 67 -8.36 -24.25 6.83
CA TRP A 67 -7.76 -23.84 5.56
C TRP A 67 -8.14 -24.79 4.43
N ILE A 68 -8.02 -26.11 4.67
CA ILE A 68 -8.43 -27.14 3.70
C ILE A 68 -9.93 -26.96 3.39
N LYS A 69 -10.77 -26.87 4.42
CA LYS A 69 -12.21 -26.67 4.27
C LYS A 69 -12.54 -25.42 3.49
N MET A 70 -11.82 -24.31 3.69
CA MET A 70 -12.03 -23.07 2.95
C MET A 70 -11.66 -23.24 1.46
N PHE A 71 -10.46 -23.74 1.18
CA PHE A 71 -9.96 -23.88 -0.19
C PHE A 71 -10.65 -24.99 -1.00
N SER A 72 -11.26 -25.98 -0.35
CA SER A 72 -12.05 -27.01 -1.03
C SER A 72 -13.43 -26.53 -1.49
N LYS A 73 -13.86 -25.30 -1.14
CA LYS A 73 -15.20 -24.81 -1.48
C LYS A 73 -15.19 -24.01 -2.77
N GLY A 74 -16.03 -24.39 -3.73
CA GLY A 74 -16.13 -23.71 -5.02
C GLY A 74 -16.49 -22.22 -4.91
N TYR A 75 -17.36 -21.84 -3.97
CA TYR A 75 -17.74 -20.44 -3.76
C TYR A 75 -16.58 -19.55 -3.30
N PHE A 76 -15.56 -20.12 -2.64
CA PHE A 76 -14.35 -19.39 -2.26
C PHE A 76 -13.63 -18.90 -3.52
N TRP A 77 -13.39 -19.82 -4.47
CA TRP A 77 -12.69 -19.51 -5.72
C TRP A 77 -13.50 -18.62 -6.66
N ASP A 78 -14.82 -18.85 -6.78
CA ASP A 78 -15.69 -17.98 -7.58
C ASP A 78 -15.66 -16.54 -7.05
N THR A 79 -15.78 -16.36 -5.73
CA THR A 79 -15.69 -15.03 -5.11
C THR A 79 -14.29 -14.42 -5.27
N TYR A 80 -13.23 -15.22 -5.08
CA TYR A 80 -11.86 -14.77 -5.20
C TYR A 80 -11.54 -14.24 -6.62
N TRP A 81 -11.96 -14.96 -7.67
CA TRP A 81 -11.75 -14.53 -9.05
C TRP A 81 -12.63 -13.36 -9.46
N ARG A 82 -13.88 -13.31 -8.98
CA ARG A 82 -14.76 -12.16 -9.23
C ARG A 82 -14.22 -10.89 -8.61
N THR A 83 -13.81 -10.94 -7.34
CA THR A 83 -13.24 -9.78 -6.65
C THR A 83 -11.94 -9.30 -7.31
N LEU A 84 -11.05 -10.22 -7.70
CA LEU A 84 -9.86 -9.89 -8.46
C LEU A 84 -10.19 -9.27 -9.83
N GLY A 85 -11.18 -9.84 -10.54
CA GLY A 85 -11.66 -9.32 -11.81
C GLY A 85 -12.25 -7.92 -11.68
N TYR A 86 -13.07 -7.66 -10.66
CA TYR A 86 -13.60 -6.33 -10.39
C TYR A 86 -12.51 -5.32 -10.08
N ALA A 87 -11.52 -5.69 -9.24
CA ALA A 87 -10.39 -4.82 -8.94
C ALA A 87 -9.57 -4.50 -10.20
N ALA A 88 -9.30 -5.49 -11.05
CA ALA A 88 -8.57 -5.29 -12.29
C ALA A 88 -9.32 -4.39 -13.28
N VAL A 89 -10.61 -4.68 -13.54
CA VAL A 89 -11.45 -3.86 -14.42
C VAL A 89 -11.57 -2.44 -13.89
N ALA A 90 -11.85 -2.27 -12.60
CA ALA A 90 -11.93 -0.95 -11.97
C ALA A 90 -10.60 -0.19 -12.13
N THR A 91 -9.45 -0.84 -11.88
CA THR A 91 -8.12 -0.22 -12.04
C THR A 91 -7.87 0.22 -13.48
N VAL A 92 -8.17 -0.63 -14.46
CA VAL A 92 -7.96 -0.31 -15.88
C VAL A 92 -8.88 0.83 -16.31
N VAL A 93 -10.18 0.73 -16.04
CA VAL A 93 -11.17 1.74 -16.43
C VAL A 93 -10.85 3.09 -15.79
N THR A 94 -10.60 3.10 -14.47
CA THR A 94 -10.25 4.34 -13.77
C THR A 94 -8.95 4.93 -14.28
N SER A 95 -7.91 4.13 -14.54
CA SER A 95 -6.64 4.62 -15.10
C SER A 95 -6.85 5.24 -16.48
N VAL A 96 -7.53 4.53 -17.40
CA VAL A 96 -7.79 4.98 -18.76
C VAL A 96 -8.57 6.30 -18.79
N LEU A 97 -9.48 6.52 -17.83
CA LEU A 97 -10.21 7.79 -17.71
C LEU A 97 -9.41 8.87 -16.97
N ALA A 98 -8.69 8.51 -15.91
CA ALA A 98 -7.96 9.46 -15.08
C ALA A 98 -6.74 10.05 -15.80
N PHE A 99 -6.01 9.27 -16.59
CA PHE A 99 -4.84 9.75 -17.34
C PHE A 99 -5.13 10.91 -18.28
N PRO A 100 -6.12 10.84 -19.21
CA PRO A 100 -6.42 11.97 -20.09
C PRO A 100 -6.97 13.17 -19.32
N CYS A 101 -7.76 12.95 -18.26
CA CYS A 101 -8.22 14.03 -17.38
C CYS A 101 -7.06 14.75 -16.70
N ALA A 102 -6.12 14.01 -16.10
CA ALA A 102 -4.93 14.55 -15.46
C ALA A 102 -4.03 15.29 -16.46
N PHE A 103 -3.85 14.74 -17.66
CA PHE A 103 -3.11 15.39 -18.75
C PHE A 103 -3.74 16.71 -19.17
N ALA A 104 -5.06 16.74 -19.42
CA ALA A 104 -5.76 17.96 -19.77
C ALA A 104 -5.66 19.01 -18.66
N LEU A 105 -5.83 18.60 -17.41
CA LEU A 105 -5.75 19.48 -16.25
C LEU A 105 -4.34 20.05 -16.02
N ALA A 106 -3.30 19.27 -16.34
CA ALA A 106 -1.91 19.69 -16.21
C ALA A 106 -1.49 20.69 -17.30
N PHE A 107 -1.86 20.45 -18.56
CA PHE A 107 -1.28 21.15 -19.71
C PHE A 107 -2.24 22.07 -20.48
N LYS A 108 -3.55 21.83 -20.45
CA LYS A 108 -4.53 22.52 -21.32
C LYS A 108 -5.43 23.53 -20.60
N VAL A 109 -5.47 23.54 -19.27
CA VAL A 109 -6.46 24.30 -18.49
C VAL A 109 -5.83 25.52 -17.82
N SER A 110 -6.57 26.64 -17.76
CA SER A 110 -6.12 27.86 -17.09
C SER A 110 -5.94 27.67 -15.57
N PRO A 111 -5.03 28.42 -14.91
CA PRO A 111 -4.76 28.24 -13.48
C PRO A 111 -5.99 28.41 -12.56
N LYS A 112 -6.96 29.25 -12.95
CA LYS A 112 -8.20 29.46 -12.18
C LYS A 112 -9.10 28.22 -12.24
N VAL A 113 -9.35 27.70 -13.43
CA VAL A 113 -10.20 26.50 -13.63
C VAL A 113 -9.55 25.28 -13.00
N ARG A 114 -8.22 25.14 -13.11
CA ARG A 114 -7.47 24.05 -12.48
C ARG A 114 -7.66 23.99 -10.97
N ARG A 115 -7.60 25.15 -10.29
CA ARG A 115 -7.81 25.21 -8.83
C ARG A 115 -9.20 24.75 -8.41
N TRP A 116 -10.24 25.20 -9.10
CA TRP A 116 -11.61 24.78 -8.83
C TRP A 116 -11.84 23.30 -9.13
N ALA A 117 -11.31 22.79 -10.24
CA ALA A 117 -11.41 21.38 -10.59
C ALA A 117 -10.75 20.48 -9.54
N LEU A 118 -9.55 20.83 -9.07
CA LEU A 118 -8.87 20.11 -8.00
C LEU A 118 -9.65 20.18 -6.68
N PHE A 119 -10.24 21.33 -6.35
CA PHE A 119 -11.09 21.47 -5.18
C PHE A 119 -12.27 20.49 -5.22
N PHE A 120 -13.04 20.48 -6.32
CA PHE A 120 -14.16 19.54 -6.47
C PHE A 120 -13.74 18.07 -6.50
N LEU A 121 -12.53 17.75 -6.98
CA LEU A 121 -11.99 16.40 -6.98
C LEU A 121 -11.65 15.90 -5.57
N ILE A 122 -11.12 16.78 -4.71
CA ILE A 122 -10.61 16.44 -3.39
C ILE A 122 -11.73 16.45 -2.32
N VAL A 123 -12.71 17.35 -2.41
CA VAL A 123 -13.82 17.44 -1.44
C VAL A 123 -14.52 16.10 -1.15
N PRO A 124 -14.96 15.30 -2.14
CA PRO A 124 -15.64 14.03 -1.86
C PRO A 124 -14.71 12.96 -1.26
N PHE A 125 -13.39 13.10 -1.43
CA PHE A 125 -12.43 12.22 -0.78
C PHE A 125 -12.46 12.37 0.75
N PHE A 126 -12.61 13.60 1.25
CA PHE A 126 -12.73 13.84 2.69
C PHE A 126 -14.06 13.37 3.28
N THR A 127 -15.15 13.40 2.51
CA THR A 127 -16.45 12.89 3.00
C THR A 127 -16.51 11.37 3.09
N SER A 128 -15.71 10.65 2.30
CA SER A 128 -15.63 9.18 2.39
C SER A 128 -14.84 8.69 3.62
N TYR A 129 -14.10 9.56 4.30
CA TYR A 129 -13.27 9.20 5.45
C TYR A 129 -14.01 9.32 6.80
N LEU A 130 -15.16 10.01 6.82
CA LEU A 130 -16.06 10.17 7.97
C LEU A 130 -17.08 9.03 8.04
#